data_AF-A0A964PAZ8-F1
#
_entry.id   AF-A0A964PAZ8-F1
#
_cell.length_a   1.000
_cell.length_b   1.000
_cell.length_c   1.000
_cell.angle_alpha   90.00
_cell.angle_beta   90.00
_cell.angle_gamma   90.00
#
_symmetry.space_group_name_H-M   'P 1'
#
loop_
_entity.id
_entity.type
_entity.pdbx_description
1 polymer ?
#
loop_
_entity_poly.entity_id
_entity_poly.type
_entity_poly.pdbx_seq_one_letter_code
_entity_poly.pdbx_strand_id
1 'polypeptide(L)'
;QTVTTSKQGTVFVFRRDTPANPAATCAQTNPNWGEWCLVQRLVAPTPLAEEQFGASLGAQNWGLVVGAPGAATSPGSVSIFDHVAATGTFGFNDQLFATGGQVGDRFGAAVAVTPDVAIIGAPGVDVGPIPVVADVGVVYLFGRDELACNDWTQNAKYIPPTASIVPQSNFGTCVETDSGIIAIAAPHAPNQVLGQGIVYTYLLDTVGCPPDIDGSGDIGGDDLALVFFYWGASSGAGLIADINGDLYVDSIDLLYILAHWGPCICGGVP
;
A
#
# COMPACT_ATOMS: atom_id res chain seq x y z
N GLN A 1 -31.69 27.42 -1.25
CA GLN A 1 -30.99 26.36 -0.51
C GLN A 1 -29.52 26.51 -0.83
N THR A 2 -28.73 26.94 0.15
CA THR A 2 -27.27 27.03 0.01
C THR A 2 -26.77 25.60 -0.07
N VAL A 3 -26.37 25.15 -1.27
CA VAL A 3 -25.68 23.87 -1.42
C VAL A 3 -24.33 24.06 -0.74
N THR A 4 -24.22 23.68 0.52
CA THR A 4 -22.92 23.41 1.14
C THR A 4 -22.36 22.23 0.35
N THR A 5 -21.60 22.52 -0.70
CA THR A 5 -20.83 21.54 -1.45
C THR A 5 -19.70 21.05 -0.56
N SER A 6 -20.07 20.19 0.37
CA SER A 6 -19.16 19.34 1.12
C SER A 6 -18.25 18.63 0.12
N LYS A 7 -16.94 18.89 0.13
CA LYS A 7 -15.99 18.23 -0.79
C LYS A 7 -15.76 16.77 -0.39
N GLN A 8 -16.76 15.94 -0.67
CA GLN A 8 -16.75 14.51 -0.37
C GLN A 8 -15.83 13.72 -1.30
N GLY A 9 -15.69 14.14 -2.56
CA GLY A 9 -14.93 13.40 -3.57
C GLY A 9 -15.71 12.21 -4.14
N THR A 10 -15.24 11.65 -5.25
CA THR A 10 -15.86 10.49 -5.93
C THR A 10 -14.86 9.86 -6.89
N VAL A 11 -14.96 8.55 -7.12
CA VAL A 11 -14.17 7.82 -8.11
C VAL A 11 -15.08 7.34 -9.24
N PHE A 12 -14.60 7.43 -10.47
CA PHE A 12 -15.32 6.98 -11.66
C PHE A 12 -14.60 5.79 -12.28
N VAL A 13 -15.34 4.71 -12.53
CA VAL A 13 -14.81 3.50 -13.15
C VAL A 13 -15.26 3.48 -14.60
N PHE A 14 -14.30 3.44 -15.52
CA PHE A 14 -14.54 3.32 -16.95
C PHE A 14 -14.09 1.96 -17.46
N ARG A 15 -14.90 1.36 -18.32
CA ARG A 15 -14.58 0.13 -19.04
C ARG A 15 -14.40 0.45 -20.52
N ARG A 16 -13.40 -0.14 -21.15
CA ARG A 16 -13.26 -0.08 -22.61
C ARG A 16 -14.15 -1.13 -23.27
N ASP A 17 -15.07 -0.68 -24.10
CA ASP A 17 -15.88 -1.51 -24.97
C ASP A 17 -14.99 -2.12 -26.05
N THR A 18 -15.14 -3.43 -26.26
CA THR A 18 -14.43 -4.19 -27.29
C THR A 18 -15.42 -5.11 -27.99
N PRO A 19 -15.12 -5.69 -29.17
CA PRO A 19 -15.99 -6.68 -29.80
C PRO A 19 -16.32 -7.89 -28.89
N ALA A 20 -15.48 -8.17 -27.89
CA ALA A 20 -15.68 -9.21 -26.89
C ALA A 20 -16.58 -8.77 -25.70
N ASN A 21 -16.82 -7.47 -25.53
CA ASN A 21 -17.67 -6.90 -24.48
C ASN A 21 -18.44 -5.67 -25.03
N PRO A 22 -19.56 -5.88 -25.75
CA PRO A 22 -20.24 -4.82 -26.49
C PRO A 22 -20.99 -3.82 -25.60
N ALA A 23 -21.09 -2.58 -26.08
CA ALA A 23 -21.63 -1.38 -25.42
C ALA A 23 -23.08 -1.45 -24.86
N ALA A 24 -23.79 -2.57 -25.02
CA ALA A 24 -25.20 -2.74 -24.66
C ALA A 24 -25.49 -2.63 -23.15
N THR A 25 -24.47 -2.55 -22.29
CA THR A 25 -24.58 -2.39 -20.82
C THR A 25 -24.11 -1.03 -20.31
N CYS A 26 -23.91 -0.05 -21.20
CA CYS A 26 -23.27 1.21 -20.84
C CYS A 26 -24.21 2.20 -20.14
N ALA A 27 -23.78 2.77 -18.99
CA ALA A 27 -24.57 3.77 -18.27
C ALA A 27 -24.53 5.14 -18.95
N GLN A 28 -23.37 5.56 -19.50
CA GLN A 28 -23.19 6.79 -20.28
C GLN A 28 -22.00 6.65 -21.25
N THR A 29 -22.21 6.92 -22.55
CA THR A 29 -21.15 6.99 -23.56
C THR A 29 -20.71 8.43 -23.76
N ASN A 30 -19.40 8.70 -23.77
CA ASN A 30 -18.84 10.01 -24.09
C ASN A 30 -18.26 9.98 -25.52
N PRO A 31 -18.87 10.65 -26.51
CA PRO A 31 -18.41 10.60 -27.90
C PRO A 31 -17.00 11.18 -28.10
N ASN A 32 -16.46 11.93 -27.14
CA ASN A 32 -15.11 12.49 -27.23
C ASN A 32 -14.01 11.54 -26.73
N TRP A 33 -14.36 10.47 -26.02
CA TRP A 33 -13.39 9.56 -25.36
C TRP A 33 -13.30 8.20 -26.06
N GLY A 34 -13.99 7.99 -27.18
CA GLY A 34 -13.96 6.75 -27.95
C GLY A 34 -14.76 5.61 -27.31
N GLU A 35 -14.25 4.38 -27.40
CA GLU A 35 -14.87 3.13 -26.91
C GLU A 35 -14.96 3.02 -25.37
N TRP A 36 -14.90 4.12 -24.61
CA TRP A 36 -14.89 4.06 -23.14
C TRP A 36 -16.27 4.37 -22.56
N CYS A 37 -16.72 3.50 -21.66
CA CYS A 37 -18.01 3.55 -21.01
C CYS A 37 -17.85 3.77 -19.50
N LEU A 38 -18.60 4.72 -18.92
CA LEU A 38 -18.74 4.82 -17.46
C LEU A 38 -19.58 3.65 -16.94
N VAL A 39 -18.99 2.75 -16.15
CA VAL A 39 -19.68 1.58 -15.59
C VAL A 39 -20.14 1.79 -14.16
N GLN A 40 -19.42 2.60 -13.38
CA GLN A 40 -19.74 2.82 -11.98
C GLN A 40 -19.21 4.16 -11.49
N ARG A 41 -19.98 4.79 -10.60
CA ARG A 41 -19.51 5.88 -9.75
C ARG A 41 -19.41 5.38 -8.32
N LEU A 42 -18.20 5.38 -7.78
CA LEU A 42 -17.90 5.02 -6.40
C LEU A 42 -17.91 6.27 -5.52
N VAL A 43 -18.53 6.13 -4.36
CA VAL A 43 -18.58 7.14 -3.31
C VAL A 43 -18.13 6.47 -2.01
N ALA A 44 -17.56 7.24 -1.10
CA ALA A 44 -17.28 6.75 0.24
C ALA A 44 -18.59 6.19 0.85
N PRO A 45 -18.57 5.00 1.50
CA PRO A 45 -19.76 4.41 2.11
C PRO A 45 -20.37 5.31 3.20
N THR A 46 -19.50 6.03 3.93
CA THR A 46 -19.84 6.94 5.02
C THR A 46 -19.26 8.34 4.74
N PRO A 47 -19.80 9.07 3.75
CA PRO A 47 -19.16 10.26 3.21
C PRO A 47 -19.11 11.40 4.23
N LEU A 48 -17.89 11.79 4.62
CA LEU A 48 -17.65 12.91 5.52
C LEU A 48 -17.43 14.22 4.77
N ALA A 49 -17.67 15.35 5.44
CA ALA A 49 -17.38 16.65 4.86
C ALA A 49 -15.87 16.85 4.70
N GLU A 50 -15.46 17.31 3.51
CA GLU A 50 -14.06 17.53 3.15
C GLU A 50 -13.17 16.27 3.27
N GLU A 51 -13.74 15.06 3.13
CA GLU A 51 -12.98 13.80 3.22
C GLU A 51 -12.03 13.59 2.03
N GLN A 52 -12.27 14.26 0.90
CA GLN A 52 -11.44 14.18 -0.30
C GLN A 52 -11.31 12.75 -0.84
N PHE A 53 -12.40 11.96 -0.81
CA PHE A 53 -12.41 10.61 -1.33
C PHE A 53 -12.01 10.56 -2.81
N GLY A 54 -11.07 9.69 -3.16
CA GLY A 54 -10.52 9.61 -4.51
C GLY A 54 -9.36 10.57 -4.77
N ALA A 55 -8.78 11.19 -3.73
CA ALA A 55 -7.57 12.01 -3.87
C ALA A 55 -6.35 11.18 -4.30
N SER A 56 -6.32 9.90 -3.94
CA SER A 56 -5.33 8.93 -4.39
C SER A 56 -6.03 7.59 -4.67
N LEU A 57 -5.44 6.79 -5.55
CA LEU A 57 -5.97 5.47 -5.89
C LEU A 57 -4.83 4.52 -6.26
N GLY A 58 -5.00 3.26 -5.89
CA GLY A 58 -4.22 2.13 -6.35
C GLY A 58 -5.16 1.07 -6.93
N ALA A 59 -4.72 0.38 -7.99
CA ALA A 59 -5.52 -0.64 -8.65
C ALA A 59 -4.72 -1.93 -8.84
N GLN A 60 -5.38 -3.06 -8.58
CA GLN A 60 -4.87 -4.40 -8.89
C GLN A 60 -6.00 -5.25 -9.49
N ASN A 61 -5.64 -6.46 -9.94
CA ASN A 61 -6.61 -7.40 -10.51
C ASN A 61 -7.76 -7.75 -9.53
N TRP A 62 -7.46 -7.80 -8.24
CA TRP A 62 -8.43 -8.13 -7.20
C TRP A 62 -9.35 -6.96 -6.84
N GLY A 63 -8.94 -5.69 -7.07
CA GLY A 63 -9.70 -4.55 -6.56
C GLY A 63 -9.00 -3.20 -6.65
N LEU A 64 -9.60 -2.22 -5.95
CA LEU A 64 -9.17 -0.84 -5.85
C LEU A 64 -8.96 -0.46 -4.39
N VAL A 65 -7.91 0.34 -4.16
CA VAL A 65 -7.63 1.00 -2.88
C VAL A 65 -7.78 2.49 -3.13
N VAL A 66 -8.66 3.17 -2.40
CA VAL A 66 -8.99 4.58 -2.63
C VAL A 66 -8.73 5.39 -1.39
N GLY A 67 -7.85 6.40 -1.50
CA GLY A 67 -7.51 7.28 -0.40
C GLY A 67 -8.50 8.43 -0.22
N ALA A 68 -8.75 8.75 1.04
CA ALA A 68 -9.56 9.85 1.50
C ALA A 68 -8.80 10.57 2.65
N PRO A 69 -7.73 11.33 2.33
CA PRO A 69 -6.85 11.94 3.33
C PRO A 69 -7.56 12.92 4.27
N GLY A 70 -8.74 13.40 3.89
CA GLY A 70 -9.45 14.41 4.63
C GLY A 70 -8.75 15.78 4.62
N ALA A 71 -9.52 16.80 4.94
CA ALA A 71 -8.97 18.08 5.37
C ALA A 71 -8.31 17.98 6.76
N ALA A 72 -7.73 19.07 7.24
CA ALA A 72 -7.06 19.20 8.55
C ALA A 72 -7.97 18.97 9.79
N THR A 73 -9.14 18.36 9.62
CA THR A 73 -10.12 18.02 10.66
C THR A 73 -10.30 16.52 10.82
N SER A 74 -9.61 15.70 10.01
CA SER A 74 -9.67 14.23 10.07
C SER A 74 -8.26 13.64 10.05
N PRO A 75 -8.04 12.46 10.63
CA PRO A 75 -6.82 11.68 10.40
C PRO A 75 -6.67 11.17 8.96
N GLY A 76 -7.77 11.08 8.22
CA GLY A 76 -7.82 10.45 6.89
C GLY A 76 -8.18 8.96 6.96
N SER A 77 -8.64 8.41 5.84
CA SER A 77 -9.04 7.01 5.70
C SER A 77 -8.67 6.48 4.32
N VAL A 78 -8.72 5.16 4.16
CA VAL A 78 -8.60 4.47 2.87
C VAL A 78 -9.74 3.48 2.74
N SER A 79 -10.39 3.40 1.58
CA SER A 79 -11.44 2.43 1.31
C SER A 79 -10.98 1.38 0.31
N ILE A 80 -11.31 0.12 0.59
CA ILE A 80 -11.02 -1.04 -0.24
C ILE A 80 -12.28 -1.45 -0.98
N PHE A 81 -12.15 -1.66 -2.29
CA PHE A 81 -13.22 -2.17 -3.13
C PHE A 81 -12.78 -3.40 -3.91
N ASP A 82 -13.52 -4.50 -3.77
CA ASP A 82 -13.24 -5.74 -4.49
C ASP A 82 -13.83 -5.71 -5.89
N HIS A 83 -13.08 -6.22 -6.86
CA HIS A 83 -13.50 -6.34 -8.23
C HIS A 83 -14.43 -7.56 -8.41
N VAL A 84 -15.66 -7.29 -8.84
CA VAL A 84 -16.66 -8.30 -9.13
C VAL A 84 -16.59 -8.64 -10.63
N ALA A 85 -15.80 -9.66 -10.97
CA ALA A 85 -15.53 -10.04 -12.36
C ALA A 85 -16.79 -10.34 -13.19
N ALA A 86 -17.85 -10.87 -12.56
CA ALA A 86 -19.12 -11.19 -13.23
C ALA A 86 -19.83 -9.96 -13.82
N THR A 87 -19.66 -8.79 -13.18
CA THR A 87 -20.32 -7.54 -13.57
C THR A 87 -19.33 -6.48 -14.06
N GLY A 88 -18.03 -6.65 -13.80
CA GLY A 88 -16.99 -5.65 -14.05
C GLY A 88 -17.16 -4.41 -13.17
N THR A 89 -17.79 -4.56 -12.01
CA THR A 89 -18.03 -3.49 -11.03
C THR A 89 -17.20 -3.72 -9.77
N PHE A 90 -17.14 -2.73 -8.90
CA PHE A 90 -16.39 -2.75 -7.65
C PHE A 90 -17.35 -2.66 -6.46
N GLY A 91 -17.28 -3.62 -5.55
CA GLY A 91 -18.06 -3.65 -4.31
C GLY A 91 -17.22 -3.15 -3.14
N PHE A 92 -17.80 -2.35 -2.24
CA PHE A 92 -17.09 -1.95 -1.02
C PHE A 92 -16.80 -3.17 -0.15
N ASN A 93 -15.54 -3.33 0.27
CA ASN A 93 -15.09 -4.40 1.14
C ASN A 93 -14.81 -3.87 2.55
N ASP A 94 -13.91 -2.88 2.67
CA ASP A 94 -13.43 -2.44 3.98
C ASP A 94 -12.95 -0.97 3.98
N GLN A 95 -12.84 -0.38 5.17
CA GLN A 95 -12.29 0.94 5.39
C GLN A 95 -11.15 0.91 6.42
N LEU A 96 -9.95 1.28 5.97
CA LEU A 96 -8.73 1.27 6.75
C LEU A 96 -8.49 2.62 7.43
N PHE A 97 -8.00 2.55 8.65
CA PHE A 97 -7.58 3.69 9.45
C PHE A 97 -6.18 3.44 10.02
N ALA A 98 -5.36 4.50 10.09
CA ALA A 98 -4.07 4.41 10.75
C ALA A 98 -4.24 4.18 12.26
N THR A 99 -3.53 3.19 12.79
CA THR A 99 -3.42 2.96 14.23
C THR A 99 -2.77 4.18 14.89
N GLY A 100 -3.49 4.80 15.81
CA GLY A 100 -3.06 6.04 16.47
C GLY A 100 -3.07 7.27 15.57
N GLY A 101 -3.83 7.25 14.46
CA GLY A 101 -3.99 8.40 13.58
C GLY A 101 -4.60 9.61 14.31
N GLN A 102 -4.02 10.78 14.07
CA GLN A 102 -4.41 12.06 14.64
C GLN A 102 -4.96 13.01 13.56
N VAL A 103 -5.76 13.97 13.99
CA VAL A 103 -6.30 15.00 13.10
C VAL A 103 -5.14 15.74 12.41
N GLY A 104 -5.14 15.74 11.07
CA GLY A 104 -4.10 16.38 10.28
C GLY A 104 -3.04 15.43 9.72
N ASP A 105 -3.02 14.15 10.13
CA ASP A 105 -2.05 13.15 9.64
C ASP A 105 -2.16 12.88 8.13
N ARG A 106 -3.36 13.06 7.58
CA ARG A 106 -3.70 12.89 6.15
C ARG A 106 -3.42 11.49 5.63
N PHE A 107 -3.76 10.46 6.41
CA PHE A 107 -3.69 9.06 6.01
C PHE A 107 -4.54 8.80 4.75
N GLY A 108 -3.92 8.22 3.71
CA GLY A 108 -4.55 8.07 2.40
C GLY A 108 -4.21 9.18 1.41
N ALA A 109 -3.27 10.06 1.74
CA ALA A 109 -2.81 11.10 0.81
C ALA A 109 -2.10 10.53 -0.42
N ALA A 110 -1.45 9.38 -0.27
CA ALA A 110 -0.87 8.59 -1.34
C ALA A 110 -1.17 7.11 -1.08
N VAL A 111 -1.39 6.36 -2.16
CA VAL A 111 -1.69 4.92 -2.13
C VAL A 111 -0.92 4.27 -3.27
N ALA A 112 -0.13 3.26 -2.94
CA ALA A 112 0.42 2.30 -3.90
C ALA A 112 0.01 0.89 -3.46
N VAL A 113 -0.17 -0.03 -4.40
CA VAL A 113 -0.73 -1.34 -4.08
C VAL A 113 -0.07 -2.45 -4.89
N THR A 114 0.25 -3.52 -4.20
CA THR A 114 0.69 -4.81 -4.75
C THR A 114 -0.43 -5.83 -4.56
N PRO A 115 -0.31 -7.08 -5.04
CA PRO A 115 -1.31 -8.11 -4.77
C PRO A 115 -1.67 -8.24 -3.27
N ASP A 116 -0.65 -8.16 -2.40
CA ASP A 116 -0.79 -8.49 -0.98
C ASP A 116 -0.57 -7.32 -0.03
N VAL A 117 -0.02 -6.19 -0.50
CA VAL A 117 0.32 -5.05 0.36
C VAL A 117 -0.18 -3.74 -0.23
N ALA A 118 -0.84 -2.94 0.60
CA ALA A 118 -1.17 -1.55 0.35
C ALA A 118 -0.21 -0.66 1.13
N ILE A 119 0.48 0.23 0.42
CA ILE A 119 1.40 1.21 0.98
C ILE A 119 0.70 2.57 0.98
N ILE A 120 0.49 3.12 2.17
CA ILE A 120 -0.36 4.29 2.37
C ILE A 120 0.43 5.42 3.03
N GLY A 121 0.47 6.58 2.35
CA GLY A 121 1.13 7.78 2.84
C GLY A 121 0.29 8.60 3.80
N ALA A 122 0.94 9.13 4.84
CA ALA A 122 0.38 10.07 5.81
C ALA A 122 1.40 11.20 6.07
N PRO A 123 1.50 12.19 5.16
CA PRO A 123 2.56 13.19 5.19
C PRO A 123 2.43 14.22 6.33
N GLY A 124 1.28 14.30 7.01
CA GLY A 124 1.06 15.22 8.13
C GLY A 124 1.42 14.64 9.50
N VAL A 125 1.96 13.42 9.55
CA VAL A 125 2.30 12.77 10.83
C VAL A 125 3.50 13.44 11.47
N ASP A 126 3.31 13.80 12.73
CA ASP A 126 4.36 14.28 13.62
C ASP A 126 5.23 13.11 14.13
N VAL A 127 6.55 13.32 14.20
CA VAL A 127 7.52 12.25 14.55
C VAL A 127 8.46 12.71 15.67
N GLY A 128 8.76 11.78 16.58
CA GLY A 128 9.79 11.94 17.62
C GLY A 128 9.20 12.08 19.04
N PRO A 129 9.98 11.70 20.07
CA PRO A 129 9.52 11.77 21.46
C PRO A 129 9.47 13.21 21.98
N ILE A 130 10.61 13.93 22.06
CA ILE A 130 10.73 15.36 22.44
C ILE A 130 12.04 15.96 21.88
N PRO A 131 12.02 17.12 21.18
CA PRO A 131 10.83 17.80 20.69
C PRO A 131 10.15 16.97 19.60
N VAL A 132 8.82 17.00 19.59
CA VAL A 132 8.04 16.47 18.47
C VAL A 132 8.34 17.32 17.24
N VAL A 133 8.64 16.67 16.13
CA VAL A 133 8.94 17.33 14.85
C VAL A 133 7.69 17.25 13.99
N ALA A 134 7.14 18.42 13.66
CA ALA A 134 5.84 18.52 13.00
C ALA A 134 5.91 18.15 11.50
N ASP A 135 4.85 17.54 10.97
CA ASP A 135 4.67 17.26 9.53
C ASP A 135 5.89 16.55 8.88
N VAL A 136 6.54 15.66 9.62
CA VAL A 136 7.66 14.87 9.07
C VAL A 136 7.14 13.90 8.02
N GLY A 137 5.97 13.31 8.30
CA GLY A 137 5.30 12.35 7.45
C GLY A 137 5.81 10.92 7.64
N VAL A 138 4.92 9.97 7.39
CA VAL A 138 5.16 8.52 7.51
C VAL A 138 4.46 7.77 6.39
N VAL A 139 4.80 6.49 6.25
CA VAL A 139 4.09 5.55 5.40
C VAL A 139 3.67 4.34 6.23
N TYR A 140 2.46 3.84 6.00
CA TYR A 140 1.93 2.64 6.62
C TYR A 140 1.87 1.52 5.59
N LEU A 141 2.20 0.30 6.01
CA LEU A 141 1.99 -0.90 5.20
C LEU A 141 0.82 -1.67 5.80
N PHE A 142 -0.14 -1.97 4.95
CA PHE A 142 -1.24 -2.86 5.26
C PHE A 142 -1.11 -4.12 4.42
N GLY A 143 -1.08 -5.27 5.07
CA GLY A 143 -1.06 -6.57 4.45
C GLY A 143 -2.49 -7.08 4.30
N ARG A 144 -2.77 -7.64 3.13
CA ARG A 144 -4.00 -8.34 2.81
C ARG A 144 -3.86 -9.79 3.20
N ASP A 145 -4.80 -10.28 3.97
CA ASP A 145 -4.93 -11.70 4.27
C ASP A 145 -6.01 -12.30 3.38
N GLU A 146 -5.59 -12.92 2.28
CA GLU A 146 -6.52 -13.60 1.35
C GLU A 146 -7.22 -14.82 1.99
N LEU A 147 -6.63 -15.41 3.02
CA LEU A 147 -7.18 -16.57 3.74
C LEU A 147 -8.17 -16.16 4.84
N ALA A 148 -8.13 -14.91 5.29
CA ALA A 148 -9.08 -14.31 6.23
C ALA A 148 -10.12 -13.40 5.54
N CYS A 149 -10.66 -13.82 4.38
CA CYS A 149 -11.69 -13.09 3.64
C CYS A 149 -11.24 -11.71 3.10
N ASN A 150 -9.98 -11.57 2.68
CA ASN A 150 -9.40 -10.30 2.21
C ASN A 150 -9.39 -9.21 3.29
N ASP A 151 -9.16 -9.60 4.55
CA ASP A 151 -8.99 -8.64 5.63
C ASP A 151 -7.66 -7.89 5.49
N TRP A 152 -7.60 -6.66 5.98
CA TRP A 152 -6.44 -5.78 5.86
C TRP A 152 -5.95 -5.38 7.23
N THR A 153 -4.71 -5.73 7.54
CA THR A 153 -4.10 -5.41 8.83
C THR A 153 -2.92 -4.47 8.67
N GLN A 154 -2.73 -3.55 9.61
CA GLN A 154 -1.58 -2.65 9.59
C GLN A 154 -0.33 -3.39 10.08
N ASN A 155 0.52 -3.87 9.18
CA ASN A 155 1.75 -4.57 9.52
C ASN A 155 2.81 -3.64 10.09
N ALA A 156 2.94 -2.42 9.55
CA ALA A 156 4.04 -1.53 9.90
C ALA A 156 3.74 -0.04 9.70
N LYS A 157 4.52 0.79 10.40
CA LYS A 157 4.61 2.24 10.25
C LYS A 157 6.09 2.61 10.03
N TYR A 158 6.40 3.16 8.88
CA TYR A 158 7.75 3.58 8.51
C TYR A 158 7.90 5.09 8.61
N ILE A 159 8.96 5.49 9.32
CA ILE A 159 9.42 6.88 9.42
C ILE A 159 10.63 7.06 8.48
N PRO A 160 10.89 8.29 7.98
CA PRO A 160 12.11 8.55 7.23
C PRO A 160 13.36 8.31 8.09
N PRO A 161 14.52 8.03 7.48
CA PRO A 161 15.78 7.90 8.21
C PRO A 161 16.03 9.08 9.14
N THR A 162 16.67 8.84 10.29
CA THR A 162 16.83 9.83 11.36
C THR A 162 17.52 11.12 10.89
N ALA A 163 18.44 11.03 9.93
CA ALA A 163 19.11 12.18 9.32
C ALA A 163 18.17 13.11 8.52
N SER A 164 16.97 12.65 8.21
CA SER A 164 15.96 13.33 7.40
C SER A 164 14.69 13.69 8.17
N ILE A 165 14.71 13.55 9.50
CA ILE A 165 13.61 14.01 10.36
C ILE A 165 13.73 15.52 10.52
N VAL A 166 13.01 16.24 9.68
CA VAL A 166 13.01 17.70 9.62
C VAL A 166 11.56 18.16 9.48
N PRO A 167 11.16 19.27 10.13
CA PRO A 167 9.78 19.73 10.05
C PRO A 167 9.33 19.90 8.60
N GLN A 168 8.08 19.52 8.34
CA GLN A 168 7.41 19.71 7.03
C GLN A 168 8.05 18.96 5.86
N SER A 169 8.89 17.95 6.13
CA SER A 169 9.50 17.11 5.10
C SER A 169 8.45 16.37 4.26
N ASN A 170 7.27 16.13 4.83
CA ASN A 170 6.10 15.52 4.20
C ASN A 170 6.42 14.17 3.54
N PHE A 171 7.21 13.33 4.20
CA PHE A 171 7.49 11.96 3.75
C PHE A 171 6.19 11.17 3.58
N GLY A 172 6.04 10.46 2.46
CA GLY A 172 4.80 9.78 2.12
C GLY A 172 3.79 10.64 1.35
N THR A 173 4.19 11.82 0.84
CA THR A 173 3.31 12.64 -0.03
C THR A 173 2.97 11.95 -1.34
N CYS A 174 3.89 11.12 -1.84
CA CYS A 174 3.69 10.27 -3.01
C CYS A 174 4.41 8.95 -2.75
N VAL A 175 3.78 7.86 -3.14
CA VAL A 175 4.28 6.50 -3.00
C VAL A 175 4.00 5.78 -4.31
N GLU A 176 4.97 5.02 -4.81
CA GLU A 176 4.82 4.14 -5.95
C GLU A 176 5.52 2.81 -5.66
N THR A 177 5.03 1.73 -6.26
CA THR A 177 5.66 0.42 -6.14
C THR A 177 5.75 -0.28 -7.48
N ASP A 178 6.90 -0.87 -7.77
CA ASP A 178 7.09 -1.72 -8.94
C ASP A 178 8.14 -2.77 -8.63
N SER A 179 7.86 -4.02 -9.01
CA SER A 179 8.83 -5.12 -9.00
C SER A 179 9.59 -5.27 -7.66
N GLY A 180 8.88 -5.16 -6.54
CA GLY A 180 9.45 -5.30 -5.19
C GLY A 180 10.19 -4.06 -4.67
N ILE A 181 10.13 -2.92 -5.38
CA ILE A 181 10.70 -1.65 -4.93
C ILE A 181 9.57 -0.69 -4.58
N ILE A 182 9.61 -0.10 -3.39
CA ILE A 182 8.74 1.02 -3.00
C ILE A 182 9.54 2.31 -3.09
N ALA A 183 9.05 3.28 -3.85
CA ALA A 183 9.55 4.64 -3.87
C ALA A 183 8.64 5.56 -3.03
N ILE A 184 9.22 6.32 -2.10
CA ILE A 184 8.50 7.25 -1.21
C ILE A 184 9.09 8.64 -1.33
N ALA A 185 8.26 9.62 -1.69
CA ALA A 185 8.67 11.01 -1.81
C ALA A 185 8.56 11.77 -0.48
N ALA A 186 9.56 12.60 -0.20
CA ALA A 186 9.59 13.61 0.85
C ALA A 186 9.99 14.97 0.22
N PRO A 187 9.03 15.72 -0.34
CA PRO A 187 9.30 16.85 -1.23
C PRO A 187 10.05 18.02 -0.57
N HIS A 188 10.02 18.14 0.76
CA HIS A 188 10.73 19.20 1.47
C HIS A 188 11.85 18.68 2.38
N ALA A 189 12.18 17.38 2.28
CA ALA A 189 13.36 16.86 2.95
C ALA A 189 14.62 17.54 2.38
N PRO A 190 15.58 17.98 3.22
CA PRO A 190 16.78 18.67 2.77
C PRO A 190 17.82 17.68 2.22
N ASN A 191 18.44 18.03 1.10
CA ASN A 191 19.56 17.31 0.50
C ASN A 191 20.80 18.23 0.44
N GLN A 192 21.43 18.52 1.57
CA GLN A 192 22.56 19.49 1.66
C GLN A 192 22.22 20.94 1.26
N VAL A 193 21.03 21.20 0.71
CA VAL A 193 20.37 22.51 0.54
C VAL A 193 18.91 22.34 0.99
N LEU A 194 18.38 23.30 1.76
CA LEU A 194 16.99 23.26 2.24
C LEU A 194 16.00 23.22 1.07
N GLY A 195 15.13 22.20 1.02
CA GLY A 195 13.93 22.20 0.19
C GLY A 195 14.03 21.65 -1.24
N GLN A 196 15.00 20.78 -1.59
CA GLN A 196 15.00 20.12 -2.92
C GLN A 196 14.34 18.73 -2.94
N GLY A 197 13.88 18.23 -1.80
CA GLY A 197 13.18 16.97 -1.69
C GLY A 197 14.06 15.73 -1.88
N ILE A 198 13.60 14.60 -1.35
CA ILE A 198 14.27 13.30 -1.47
C ILE A 198 13.23 12.26 -1.86
N VAL A 199 13.63 11.29 -2.68
CA VAL A 199 12.89 10.04 -2.89
C VAL A 199 13.68 8.91 -2.22
N TYR A 200 13.02 8.20 -1.32
CA TYR A 200 13.56 7.03 -0.66
C TYR A 200 13.09 5.78 -1.39
N THR A 201 13.98 4.83 -1.61
CA THR A 201 13.63 3.53 -2.18
C THR A 201 13.84 2.44 -1.13
N TYR A 202 12.84 1.61 -0.95
CA TYR A 202 12.86 0.45 -0.06
C TYR A 202 12.63 -0.81 -0.88
N LEU A 203 13.21 -1.93 -0.45
CA LEU A 203 12.80 -3.23 -0.95
C LEU A 203 11.58 -3.67 -0.16
N LEU A 204 10.53 -4.02 -0.88
CA LEU A 204 9.34 -4.61 -0.33
C LEU A 204 9.60 -6.11 -0.22
N ASP A 205 9.89 -6.52 1.01
CA ASP A 205 9.92 -7.92 1.39
C ASP A 205 8.47 -8.44 1.51
N THR A 206 7.82 -8.59 0.34
CA THR A 206 6.50 -9.23 0.24
C THR A 206 6.69 -10.73 0.22
N VAL A 207 6.83 -11.33 1.40
CA VAL A 207 6.26 -12.65 1.60
C VAL A 207 5.64 -12.64 2.99
N GLY A 208 4.30 -12.66 3.05
CA GLY A 208 3.64 -13.16 4.24
C GLY A 208 4.11 -14.59 4.41
N CYS A 209 5.03 -14.81 5.37
CA CYS A 209 5.91 -15.97 5.53
C CYS A 209 7.32 -15.77 4.92
N PRO A 210 8.20 -14.92 5.50
CA PRO A 210 9.54 -14.67 4.98
C PRO A 210 10.40 -15.91 4.63
N PRO A 211 10.25 -17.05 5.34
CA PRO A 211 10.98 -18.28 4.98
C PRO A 211 10.41 -19.04 3.75
N ASP A 212 9.25 -18.67 3.21
CA ASP A 212 8.70 -19.21 1.94
C ASP A 212 9.29 -18.43 0.76
N ILE A 213 10.52 -18.78 0.41
CA ILE A 213 11.33 -18.03 -0.57
C ILE A 213 11.10 -18.51 -2.01
N ASP A 214 10.36 -19.60 -2.20
CA ASP A 214 9.88 -20.04 -3.52
C ASP A 214 8.44 -19.60 -3.85
N GLY A 215 7.72 -19.07 -2.85
CA GLY A 215 6.37 -18.52 -2.98
C GLY A 215 5.29 -19.58 -3.15
N SER A 216 5.53 -20.80 -2.65
CA SER A 216 4.62 -21.95 -2.75
C SER A 216 3.50 -21.94 -1.70
N GLY A 217 3.67 -21.17 -0.62
CA GLY A 217 2.77 -21.13 0.54
C GLY A 217 3.11 -22.16 1.63
N ASP A 218 4.15 -22.99 1.43
CA ASP A 218 4.61 -24.01 2.36
C ASP A 218 6.12 -23.84 2.59
N ILE A 219 6.57 -23.69 3.84
CA ILE A 219 8.01 -23.70 4.17
C ILE A 219 8.49 -25.14 4.22
N GLY A 220 9.27 -25.55 3.22
CA GLY A 220 9.61 -26.93 3.01
C GLY A 220 10.98 -27.20 2.39
N GLY A 221 11.07 -28.36 1.75
CA GLY A 221 12.32 -28.84 1.17
C GLY A 221 12.80 -27.99 0.00
N ASP A 222 11.89 -27.33 -0.70
CA ASP A 222 12.18 -26.50 -1.86
C ASP A 222 12.78 -25.15 -1.42
N ASP A 223 12.27 -24.53 -0.35
CA ASP A 223 12.89 -23.35 0.29
C ASP A 223 14.26 -23.66 0.89
N LEU A 224 14.35 -24.80 1.59
CA LEU A 224 15.62 -25.26 2.16
C LEU A 224 16.67 -25.47 1.05
N ALA A 225 16.26 -25.97 -0.11
CA ALA A 225 17.14 -26.16 -1.24
C ALA A 225 17.66 -24.82 -1.77
N LEU A 226 16.84 -23.77 -1.79
CA LEU A 226 17.26 -22.43 -2.18
C LEU A 226 18.28 -21.83 -1.21
N VAL A 227 18.11 -22.00 0.11
CA VAL A 227 19.11 -21.58 1.12
C VAL A 227 20.45 -22.28 0.91
N PHE A 228 20.45 -23.59 0.67
CA PHE A 228 21.70 -24.30 0.39
C PHE A 228 22.30 -23.96 -0.96
N PHE A 229 21.46 -23.70 -1.97
CA PHE A 229 21.92 -23.33 -3.30
C PHE A 229 22.65 -21.98 -3.28
N TYR A 230 22.17 -21.03 -2.49
CA TYR A 230 22.74 -19.69 -2.35
C TYR A 230 23.64 -19.50 -1.13
N TRP A 231 24.07 -20.58 -0.47
CA TRP A 231 24.88 -20.51 0.74
C TRP A 231 26.14 -19.64 0.56
N GLY A 232 26.32 -18.65 1.44
CA GLY A 232 27.42 -17.69 1.40
C GLY A 232 27.26 -16.57 0.37
N ALA A 233 26.11 -16.46 -0.31
CA ALA A 233 25.81 -15.32 -1.16
C ALA A 233 25.69 -14.04 -0.31
N SER A 234 26.16 -12.93 -0.88
CA SER A 234 26.13 -11.60 -0.24
C SER A 234 25.80 -10.45 -1.21
N SER A 235 25.36 -10.79 -2.42
CA SER A 235 24.90 -9.83 -3.43
C SER A 235 24.18 -10.52 -4.58
N GLY A 236 23.40 -9.73 -5.34
CA GLY A 236 22.73 -10.19 -6.56
C GLY A 236 21.54 -11.11 -6.29
N ALA A 237 21.25 -12.00 -7.25
CA ALA A 237 20.09 -12.89 -7.19
C ALA A 237 20.12 -13.90 -6.03
N GLY A 238 21.27 -14.08 -5.37
CA GLY A 238 21.38 -14.96 -4.21
C GLY A 238 20.77 -14.40 -2.92
N LEU A 239 20.45 -13.10 -2.89
CA LEU A 239 19.77 -12.50 -1.74
C LEU A 239 18.30 -12.92 -1.60
N ILE A 240 17.76 -13.71 -2.55
CA ILE A 240 16.44 -14.34 -2.36
C ILE A 240 16.44 -15.32 -1.17
N ALA A 241 17.60 -15.84 -0.80
CA ALA A 241 17.76 -16.74 0.35
C ALA A 241 18.29 -16.03 1.61
N ASP A 242 18.43 -14.70 1.57
CA ASP A 242 18.74 -13.86 2.75
C ASP A 242 17.41 -13.51 3.41
N ILE A 243 16.98 -14.39 4.31
CA ILE A 243 15.65 -14.37 4.94
C ILE A 243 15.64 -13.38 6.11
N ASN A 244 16.78 -13.18 6.77
CA ASN A 244 16.89 -12.28 7.91
C ASN A 244 17.22 -10.82 7.51
N GLY A 245 17.60 -10.58 6.25
CA GLY A 245 17.90 -9.28 5.67
C GLY A 245 19.26 -8.70 6.05
N ASP A 246 20.22 -9.52 6.48
CA ASP A 246 21.55 -9.08 6.93
C ASP A 246 22.62 -9.03 5.82
N LEU A 247 22.21 -9.33 4.58
CA LEU A 247 23.01 -9.37 3.37
C LEU A 247 23.95 -10.59 3.27
N TYR A 248 23.75 -11.62 4.08
CA TYR A 248 24.48 -12.89 3.99
C TYR A 248 23.53 -14.07 4.08
N VAL A 249 23.63 -15.01 3.13
CA VAL A 249 22.95 -16.30 3.24
C VAL A 249 23.79 -17.24 4.10
N ASP A 250 23.40 -17.43 5.35
CA ASP A 250 24.16 -18.24 6.31
C ASP A 250 23.29 -19.12 7.22
N SER A 251 23.90 -19.59 8.31
CA SER A 251 23.24 -20.44 9.30
C SER A 251 22.00 -19.82 9.95
N ILE A 252 21.90 -18.50 9.97
CA ILE A 252 20.76 -17.78 10.50
C ILE A 252 19.58 -17.94 9.55
N ASP A 253 19.74 -17.78 8.23
CA ASP A 253 18.65 -17.99 7.26
C ASP A 253 18.17 -19.43 7.25
N LEU A 254 19.09 -20.38 7.34
CA LEU A 254 18.74 -21.79 7.55
C LEU A 254 17.88 -21.99 8.80
N LEU A 255 18.19 -21.27 9.88
CA LEU A 255 17.40 -21.36 11.12
C LEU A 255 15.98 -20.81 10.91
N TYR A 256 15.80 -19.80 10.06
CA TYR A 256 14.47 -19.27 9.73
C TYR A 256 13.60 -20.33 9.02
N ILE A 257 14.14 -21.07 8.04
CA ILE A 257 13.46 -22.19 7.38
C ILE A 257 13.09 -23.28 8.40
N LEU A 258 14.06 -23.72 9.19
CA LEU A 258 13.87 -24.84 10.11
C LEU A 258 12.90 -24.50 11.26
N ALA A 259 12.87 -23.25 11.70
CA ALA A 259 12.00 -22.80 12.80
C ALA A 259 10.53 -22.68 12.39
N HIS A 260 10.22 -22.59 11.10
CA HIS A 260 8.88 -22.32 10.59
C HIS A 260 8.40 -23.41 9.60
N TRP A 261 9.04 -24.58 9.61
CA TRP A 261 8.73 -25.69 8.72
C TRP A 261 7.26 -26.09 8.74
N GLY A 262 6.65 -26.17 7.56
CA GLY A 262 5.24 -26.49 7.37
C GLY A 262 4.50 -25.39 6.60
N PRO A 263 3.17 -25.51 6.49
CA PRO A 263 2.36 -24.50 5.83
C PRO A 263 2.53 -23.15 6.51
N CYS A 264 2.48 -22.08 5.73
CA CYS A 264 2.47 -20.73 6.26
C CYS A 264 1.13 -20.47 7.00
N ILE A 265 1.08 -20.77 8.30
CA ILE A 265 -0.10 -20.58 9.14
C ILE A 265 0.00 -19.25 9.90
N CYS A 266 -0.90 -18.31 9.62
CA CYS A 266 -0.97 -17.05 10.34
C CYS A 266 -1.80 -17.20 11.63
N GLY A 267 -1.15 -17.15 12.80
CA GLY A 267 -1.82 -16.96 14.10
C GLY A 267 -1.40 -17.92 15.21
N GLY A 268 -0.21 -17.70 15.79
CA GLY A 268 0.21 -18.27 17.07
C GLY A 268 1.25 -19.38 16.97
N VAL A 269 2.30 -19.25 17.79
CA VAL A 269 3.25 -20.32 18.15
C VAL A 269 2.49 -21.63 18.44
N PRO A 270 3.04 -22.83 18.16
CA PRO A 270 2.49 -24.06 18.72
C PRO A 270 2.31 -24.00 20.25
#